data_AF-A0A096XL05-F1
#
_entry.id   AF-A0A096XL05-F1
#
_cell.length_a   1.000
_cell.length_b   1.000
_cell.length_c   1.000
_cell.angle_alpha   90.00
_cell.angle_beta   90.00
_cell.angle_gamma   90.00
#
_symmetry.space_group_name_H-M   'P 1'
#
loop_
_entity.id
_entity.type
_entity.pdbx_description
1 polymer ?
#
loop_
_entity_poly.entity_id
_entity_poly.type
_entity_poly.pdbx_seq_one_letter_code
_entity_poly.pdbx_strand_id
1 'polypeptide(L)'
;MKLDSLKIDVKDCLPSDESDPNISWESSLFLHGNGEVNWFATDFLMSDAIPNRSKKTAKGMIRYFLEYLECYENWKYNDIQGRPFPIGLITDSHLYDYVQYIEDDIGLNRNAIANRVRMALRFLEYVQKYYHLSYTLIAIANTDGEYFTKGLVNAERKISPYGKRYLHHDCIPHCESYGSRSPITDTAIESLYDDLDILEAEGDLYRFEFFSTLISLLEATGIRVSEAANIDTHTIEVLRAQVNASLSGKAIGLDEIISLNKLTINTQSLQAAQAIYRKSALGSANDQLIWIKIKTTKGKNKDKFRIIPISFTTAQYLIRFYDDYIVNELDRISKGLAKVNRAKFGKLFVHPSSHLPMSGIMISRLFYDVFSRKFKSKHKRSPHLFRHRFITLLVLQQLKALKTNIGGTQLAILILNRIKGLTGHASIKAMLHYVELAEAELYEDEDESEVFDRVTRDHLVAELGAEHVAEIEAGLRLKKAKQAFI
;
A
#
# COMPACT_ATOMS: atom_id res chain seq x y z
N MET A 1 11.54 -3.89 29.70
CA MET A 1 10.66 -3.02 30.51
C MET A 1 9.60 -2.46 29.56
N LYS A 2 8.31 -2.74 29.76
CA LYS A 2 7.25 -2.23 28.88
C LYS A 2 7.11 -0.72 29.10
N LEU A 3 7.24 0.06 28.03
CA LEU A 3 6.87 1.49 27.95
C LEU A 3 5.34 1.61 28.04
N ASP A 4 4.77 1.33 29.22
CA ASP A 4 3.35 1.56 29.48
C ASP A 4 3.15 3.00 29.97
N SER A 5 2.25 3.70 29.28
CA SER A 5 1.83 5.12 29.39
C SER A 5 2.63 6.13 28.56
N LEU A 6 1.95 6.68 27.54
CA LEU A 6 2.38 7.85 26.78
C LEU A 6 2.44 9.05 27.75
N LYS A 7 3.58 9.75 27.81
CA LYS A 7 3.76 10.90 28.71
C LYS A 7 3.02 12.15 28.22
N ILE A 8 2.80 12.29 26.91
CA ILE A 8 1.93 13.33 26.36
C ILE A 8 0.48 12.83 26.33
N ASP A 9 -0.40 13.42 27.12
CA ASP A 9 -1.85 13.15 27.05
C ASP A 9 -2.54 14.20 26.16
N VAL A 10 -3.62 13.81 25.47
CA VAL A 10 -4.40 14.74 24.67
C VAL A 10 -5.88 14.60 24.98
N LYS A 11 -6.42 15.58 25.71
CA LYS A 11 -7.82 15.60 26.15
C LYS A 11 -8.67 16.44 25.21
N ASP A 12 -9.86 15.97 24.91
CA ASP A 12 -10.87 16.77 24.24
C ASP A 12 -11.45 17.75 25.29
N CYS A 13 -11.54 19.04 24.97
CA CYS A 13 -12.14 20.00 25.90
C CYS A 13 -13.63 19.68 26.08
N LEU A 14 -14.13 20.07 27.26
CA LEU A 14 -15.51 19.88 27.71
C LEU A 14 -16.54 20.21 26.60
N PRO A 15 -17.68 19.48 26.55
CA PRO A 15 -18.76 19.81 25.62
C PRO A 15 -19.20 21.25 25.89
N SER A 16 -19.17 22.09 24.85
CA SER A 16 -19.80 23.41 24.94
C SER A 16 -21.30 23.23 24.96
N ASP A 17 -21.96 23.94 25.88
CA ASP A 17 -23.41 24.05 25.91
C ASP A 17 -23.93 24.56 24.56
N GLU A 18 -24.94 23.86 24.05
CA GLU A 18 -25.92 24.18 23.01
C GLU A 18 -25.74 25.48 22.18
N SER A 19 -24.70 25.57 21.35
CA SER A 19 -24.77 26.44 20.16
C SER A 19 -23.99 25.87 18.98
N ASP A 20 -24.76 25.37 18.00
CA ASP A 20 -24.36 24.83 16.69
C ASP A 20 -23.89 23.35 16.64
N PRO A 21 -24.77 22.39 16.29
CA PRO A 21 -24.41 20.97 16.17
C PRO A 21 -23.44 20.66 15.01
N ASN A 22 -23.07 21.65 14.19
CA ASN A 22 -22.05 21.49 13.14
C ASN A 22 -20.64 21.95 13.55
N ILE A 23 -20.46 22.56 14.73
CA ILE A 23 -19.14 22.99 15.20
C ILE A 23 -18.71 22.11 16.37
N SER A 24 -18.29 20.89 16.03
CA SER A 24 -17.51 20.05 16.93
C SER A 24 -16.11 20.67 17.11
N TRP A 25 -15.96 21.58 18.07
CA TRP A 25 -14.66 21.96 18.58
C TRP A 25 -14.07 20.75 19.33
N GLU A 26 -13.49 19.78 18.62
CA GLU A 26 -12.54 18.82 19.21
C GLU A 26 -11.26 19.59 19.59
N SER A 27 -11.36 20.58 20.49
CA SER A 27 -10.19 21.28 20.99
C SER A 27 -9.40 20.30 21.84
N SER A 28 -8.18 20.04 21.41
CA SER A 28 -7.34 18.97 21.91
C SER A 28 -6.19 19.59 22.69
N LEU A 29 -6.28 19.54 24.02
CA LEU A 29 -5.28 20.07 24.94
C LEU A 29 -4.11 19.10 25.02
N PHE A 30 -2.90 19.55 24.66
CA PHE A 30 -1.70 18.74 24.85
C PHE A 30 -1.19 18.92 26.27
N LEU A 31 -0.97 17.82 26.99
CA LEU A 31 -0.45 17.81 28.34
C LEU A 31 0.91 17.12 28.37
N HIS A 32 1.86 17.70 29.08
CA HIS A 32 3.12 17.06 29.47
C HIS A 32 2.89 15.93 30.47
N GLY A 33 3.91 15.07 30.66
CA GLY A 33 3.84 13.97 31.63
C GLY A 33 3.63 14.40 33.08
N ASN A 34 3.92 15.66 33.40
CA ASN A 34 3.66 16.29 34.71
C ASN A 34 2.25 16.92 34.82
N GLY A 35 1.43 16.85 33.77
CA GLY A 35 0.09 17.44 33.70
C GLY A 35 0.04 18.90 33.29
N GLU A 36 1.18 19.56 33.03
CA GLU A 36 1.20 20.93 32.52
C GLU A 36 0.79 21.00 31.05
N VAL A 37 0.18 22.11 30.65
CA VAL A 37 -0.27 22.30 29.27
C VAL A 37 0.92 22.65 28.36
N ASN A 38 1.07 21.91 27.27
CA ASN A 38 1.94 22.30 26.17
C ASN A 38 1.20 23.33 25.30
N TRP A 39 1.36 24.61 25.65
CA TRP A 39 0.69 25.72 24.97
C TRP A 39 1.08 25.84 23.50
N PHE A 40 2.35 25.64 23.15
CA PHE A 40 2.81 25.67 21.76
C PHE A 40 2.00 24.72 20.88
N ALA A 41 1.89 23.45 21.27
CA ALA A 41 1.20 22.43 20.49
C ALA A 41 -0.31 22.61 20.49
N THR A 42 -0.88 23.06 21.61
CA THR A 42 -2.30 23.38 21.75
C THR A 42 -2.67 24.54 20.82
N ASP A 43 -1.94 25.64 20.87
CA ASP A 43 -2.17 26.81 20.03
C ASP A 43 -1.98 26.49 18.54
N PHE A 44 -0.94 25.71 18.20
CA PHE A 44 -0.72 25.27 16.82
C PHE A 44 -1.91 24.50 16.26
N LEU A 45 -2.45 23.55 17.01
CA LEU A 45 -3.58 22.72 16.59
C LEU A 45 -4.90 23.52 16.54
N MET A 46 -5.05 24.50 17.42
CA MET A 46 -6.21 25.38 17.48
C MET A 46 -6.21 26.47 16.41
N SER A 47 -5.02 26.86 15.93
CA SER A 47 -4.84 27.92 14.93
C SER A 47 -5.37 27.56 13.53
N ASP A 48 -5.56 28.60 12.70
CA ASP A 48 -5.87 28.47 11.28
C ASP A 48 -4.73 27.88 10.43
N ALA A 49 -3.55 27.65 11.02
CA ALA A 49 -2.46 26.97 10.34
C ALA A 49 -2.82 25.52 9.98
N ILE A 50 -3.76 24.91 10.70
CA ILE A 50 -4.24 23.54 10.47
C ILE A 50 -5.73 23.55 10.12
N PRO A 51 -6.12 23.19 8.88
CA PRO A 51 -7.52 23.06 8.50
C PRO A 51 -8.26 22.05 9.38
N ASN A 52 -9.52 22.31 9.72
CA ASN A 52 -10.34 21.46 10.60
C ASN A 52 -10.30 19.97 10.21
N ARG A 53 -10.42 19.64 8.92
CA ARG A 53 -10.35 18.25 8.40
C ARG A 53 -9.02 17.53 8.66
N SER A 54 -7.97 18.27 9.00
CA SER A 54 -6.60 17.77 9.22
C SER A 54 -6.18 17.80 10.67
N LYS A 55 -6.97 18.39 11.58
CA LYS A 55 -6.65 18.51 13.02
C LYS A 55 -6.38 17.15 13.66
N LYS A 56 -7.24 16.15 13.44
CA LYS A 56 -7.03 14.79 13.97
C LYS A 56 -5.69 14.16 13.55
N THR A 57 -5.31 14.32 12.28
CA THR A 57 -4.04 13.79 11.76
C THR A 57 -2.85 14.58 12.32
N ALA A 58 -2.95 15.91 12.35
CA ALA A 58 -1.91 16.77 12.91
C ALA A 58 -1.69 16.50 14.40
N LYS A 59 -2.78 16.33 15.18
CA LYS A 59 -2.78 15.95 16.59
C LYS A 59 -1.88 14.74 16.85
N GLY A 60 -2.11 13.65 16.11
CA GLY A 60 -1.30 12.43 16.25
C GLY A 60 0.16 12.58 15.83
N MET A 61 0.45 13.38 14.81
CA MET A 61 1.82 13.61 14.34
C MET A 61 2.63 14.50 15.29
N ILE A 62 2.00 15.54 15.84
CA ILE A 62 2.64 16.46 16.80
C ILE A 62 2.84 15.79 18.14
N ARG A 63 1.85 15.05 18.64
CA ARG A 63 1.98 14.25 19.87
C ARG A 63 3.26 13.41 19.83
N TYR A 64 3.47 12.69 18.74
CA TYR A 64 4.62 11.81 18.59
C TYR A 64 5.96 12.57 18.54
N PHE A 65 5.99 13.74 17.89
CA PHE A 65 7.17 14.60 17.90
C PHE A 65 7.49 15.13 19.31
N LEU A 66 6.47 15.49 20.09
CA LEU A 66 6.65 15.92 21.47
C LEU A 66 7.13 14.78 22.38
N GLU A 67 6.60 13.57 22.20
CA GLU A 67 7.04 12.38 22.92
C GLU A 67 8.52 12.10 22.67
N TYR A 68 8.96 12.19 21.41
CA TYR A 68 10.37 12.13 21.05
C TYR A 68 11.23 13.12 21.84
N LEU A 69 10.80 14.39 21.92
CA LEU A 69 11.54 15.42 22.66
C LEU A 69 11.54 15.15 24.17
N GLU A 70 10.44 14.64 24.72
CA GLU A 70 10.34 14.27 26.14
C GLU A 70 11.25 13.10 26.52
N CYS A 71 11.55 12.20 25.57
CA CYS A 71 12.42 11.05 25.82
C CYS A 71 13.79 11.14 25.12
N TYR A 72 14.15 12.27 24.52
CA TYR A 72 15.33 12.41 23.66
C TYR A 72 16.61 11.95 24.35
N GLU A 73 16.91 12.48 25.54
CA GLU A 73 18.11 12.16 26.32
C GLU A 73 18.19 10.66 26.68
N ASN A 74 17.06 10.07 27.07
CA ASN A 74 16.98 8.65 27.36
C ASN A 74 17.16 7.80 26.10
N TRP A 75 16.53 8.17 24.99
CA TRP A 75 16.65 7.41 23.75
C TRP A 75 18.06 7.52 23.13
N LYS A 76 18.64 8.72 23.11
CA LYS A 76 19.93 8.98 22.45
C LYS A 76 21.14 8.57 23.31
N TYR A 77 21.06 8.80 24.61
CA TYR A 77 22.21 8.63 25.53
C TYR A 77 21.94 7.65 26.68
N ASN A 78 20.77 7.00 26.72
CA ASN A 78 20.35 6.11 27.81
C ASN A 78 20.31 6.81 29.18
N ASP A 79 20.11 8.13 29.20
CA ASP A 79 19.93 8.90 30.43
C ASP A 79 18.46 8.88 30.90
N ILE A 80 18.17 8.00 31.84
CA ILE A 80 16.83 7.81 32.43
C ILE A 80 16.39 9.03 33.25
N GLN A 81 17.32 9.88 33.71
CA GLN A 81 17.05 11.12 34.44
C GLN A 81 17.01 12.36 33.53
N GLY A 82 17.20 12.16 32.21
CA GLY A 82 17.20 13.20 31.22
C GLY A 82 15.92 14.01 31.24
N ARG A 83 16.06 15.34 31.18
CA ARG A 83 14.93 16.27 31.11
C ARG A 83 14.40 16.34 29.68
N PRO A 84 13.11 16.67 29.48
CA PRO A 84 12.56 16.94 28.15
C PRO A 84 13.41 17.96 27.39
N PHE A 85 13.71 17.65 26.13
CA PHE A 85 14.47 18.56 25.28
C PHE A 85 13.62 19.78 24.90
N PRO A 86 14.05 21.03 25.16
CA PRO A 86 13.23 22.20 24.91
C PRO A 86 12.98 22.46 23.42
N ILE A 87 11.72 22.72 23.05
CA ILE A 87 11.32 22.97 21.64
C ILE A 87 12.11 24.13 21.01
N GLY A 88 12.40 25.17 21.79
CA GLY A 88 13.17 26.33 21.32
C GLY A 88 14.65 26.04 21.02
N LEU A 89 15.19 24.89 21.44
CA LEU A 89 16.61 24.54 21.24
C LEU A 89 16.82 23.48 20.17
N ILE A 90 15.77 23.10 19.45
CA ILE A 90 15.83 22.07 18.40
C ILE A 90 16.72 22.55 17.26
N THR A 91 17.59 21.67 16.80
CA THR A 91 18.51 21.90 15.68
C THR A 91 18.29 20.89 14.55
N ASP A 92 18.96 21.09 13.42
CA ASP A 92 18.96 20.11 12.30
C ASP A 92 19.35 18.70 12.77
N SER A 93 20.33 18.55 13.68
CA SER A 93 20.75 17.23 14.20
C SER A 93 19.61 16.52 14.93
N HIS A 94 18.79 17.26 15.69
CA HIS A 94 17.62 16.70 16.35
C HIS A 94 16.54 16.24 15.36
N LEU A 95 16.48 16.79 14.15
CA LEU A 95 15.56 16.30 13.11
C LEU A 95 16.07 15.03 12.44
N TYR A 96 17.38 14.88 12.24
CA TYR A 96 17.98 13.61 11.83
C TYR A 96 17.74 12.51 12.88
N ASP A 97 17.97 12.84 14.14
CA ASP A 97 17.70 11.95 15.26
C ASP A 97 16.21 11.60 15.38
N TYR A 98 15.30 12.53 15.11
CA TYR A 98 13.87 12.24 15.09
C TYR A 98 13.50 11.23 13.98
N VAL A 99 14.14 11.31 12.81
CA VAL A 99 13.94 10.32 11.75
C VAL A 99 14.42 8.95 12.22
N GLN A 100 15.60 8.87 12.81
CA GLN A 100 16.13 7.62 13.37
C GLN A 100 15.21 7.07 14.48
N TYR A 101 14.73 7.93 15.38
CA TYR A 101 13.77 7.58 16.42
C TYR A 101 12.48 6.98 15.85
N ILE A 102 11.91 7.60 14.81
CA ILE A 102 10.71 7.05 14.14
C ILE A 102 11.01 5.68 13.51
N GLU A 103 12.18 5.51 12.91
CA GLU A 103 12.61 4.26 12.27
C GLU A 103 12.80 3.14 13.29
N ASP A 104 13.39 3.46 14.44
CA ASP A 104 13.66 2.52 15.54
C ASP A 104 12.39 2.15 16.33
N ASP A 105 11.53 3.13 16.65
CA ASP A 105 10.38 2.94 17.54
C ASP A 105 9.11 2.49 16.80
N ILE A 106 8.59 3.30 15.84
CA ILE A 106 7.37 2.92 15.12
C ILE A 106 7.68 2.17 13.84
N GLY A 107 8.87 2.23 13.25
CA GLY A 107 9.17 1.61 11.95
C GLY A 107 8.11 1.98 10.91
N LEU A 108 7.96 3.26 10.61
CA LEU A 108 6.96 3.75 9.64
C LEU A 108 7.51 3.73 8.22
N ASN A 109 6.61 3.62 7.22
CA ASN A 109 7.04 3.77 5.83
C ASN A 109 7.64 5.18 5.61
N ARG A 110 8.61 5.31 4.69
CA ARG A 110 9.33 6.57 4.42
C ARG A 110 8.41 7.76 4.15
N ASN A 111 7.27 7.55 3.49
CA ASN A 111 6.27 8.61 3.27
C ASN A 111 5.60 9.10 4.57
N ALA A 112 5.33 8.19 5.51
CA ALA A 112 4.76 8.51 6.81
C ALA A 112 5.78 9.18 7.74
N ILE A 113 7.07 8.83 7.60
CA ILE A 113 8.20 9.55 8.22
C ILE A 113 8.26 10.97 7.65
N ALA A 114 8.31 11.11 6.32
CA ALA A 114 8.34 12.40 5.65
C ALA A 114 7.18 13.31 6.07
N ASN A 115 5.96 12.78 6.18
CA ASN A 115 4.81 13.56 6.62
C ASN A 115 4.89 13.99 8.09
N ARG A 116 5.48 13.18 8.98
CA ARG A 116 5.72 13.57 10.38
C ARG A 116 6.76 14.65 10.49
N VAL A 117 7.89 14.51 9.80
CA VAL A 117 8.93 15.55 9.78
C VAL A 117 8.37 16.85 9.20
N ARG A 118 7.62 16.80 8.10
CA ARG A 118 6.94 17.99 7.55
C ARG A 118 5.98 18.63 8.54
N MET A 119 5.25 17.84 9.33
CA MET A 119 4.36 18.37 10.35
C MET A 119 5.14 19.04 11.49
N ALA A 120 6.27 18.44 11.92
CA ALA A 120 7.18 19.03 12.89
C ALA A 120 7.76 20.36 12.38
N LEU A 121 8.22 20.43 11.12
CA LEU A 121 8.71 21.68 10.52
C LEU A 121 7.64 22.77 10.49
N ARG A 122 6.39 22.43 10.14
CA ARG A 122 5.26 23.39 10.18
C ARG A 122 4.95 23.86 11.59
N PHE A 123 5.14 23.00 12.58
CA PHE A 123 4.99 23.36 13.98
C PHE A 123 6.11 24.32 14.44
N LEU A 124 7.36 24.06 14.08
CA LEU A 124 8.47 24.99 14.36
C LEU A 124 8.28 26.34 13.65
N GLU A 125 7.80 26.34 12.40
CA GLU A 125 7.45 27.56 11.65
C GLU A 125 6.37 28.36 12.39
N TYR A 126 5.37 27.67 12.93
CA TYR A 126 4.33 28.29 13.75
C TYR A 126 4.92 28.91 15.03
N VAL A 127 5.73 28.18 15.78
CA VAL A 127 6.36 28.67 17.01
C VAL A 127 7.21 29.93 16.73
N GLN A 128 8.06 29.89 15.69
CA GLN A 128 8.86 31.03 15.27
C GLN A 128 8.01 32.27 14.95
N LYS A 129 6.87 32.07 14.28
CA LYS A 129 6.01 33.16 13.82
C LYS A 129 5.21 33.82 14.95
N TYR A 130 4.68 33.02 15.88
CA TYR A 130 3.69 33.50 16.86
C TYR A 130 4.25 33.75 18.26
N TYR A 131 5.42 33.19 18.60
CA TYR A 131 6.02 33.35 19.93
C TYR A 131 7.22 34.31 19.95
N HIS A 132 7.47 35.02 18.85
CA HIS A 132 8.43 36.13 18.76
C HIS A 132 9.79 35.84 19.43
N LEU A 133 10.38 34.69 19.11
CA LEU A 133 11.67 34.29 19.65
C LEU A 133 12.76 35.32 19.30
N SER A 134 13.67 35.59 20.24
CA SER A 134 14.79 36.53 20.04
C SER A 134 15.89 36.02 19.10
N TYR A 135 15.72 34.79 18.60
CA TYR A 135 16.63 34.10 17.69
C TYR A 135 15.81 33.36 16.62
N THR A 136 16.50 32.92 15.57
CA THR A 136 15.90 32.15 14.48
C THR A 136 15.91 30.66 14.82
N LEU A 137 14.79 30.14 15.32
CA LEU A 137 14.56 28.71 15.55
C LEU A 137 14.53 27.95 14.22
N ILE A 138 13.70 28.40 13.27
CA ILE A 138 13.64 27.82 11.92
C ILE A 138 13.82 28.90 10.87
N ALA A 139 14.84 28.71 10.03
CA ALA A 139 15.03 29.49 8.81
C ALA A 139 14.43 28.75 7.62
N ILE A 140 13.75 29.50 6.75
CA ILE A 140 13.15 28.95 5.53
C ILE A 140 13.81 29.63 4.34
N ALA A 141 14.45 28.85 3.47
CA ALA A 141 15.10 29.36 2.26
C ALA A 141 14.11 30.10 1.36
N ASN A 142 14.62 31.11 0.65
CA ASN A 142 13.88 31.81 -0.39
C ASN A 142 13.63 30.89 -1.61
N THR A 143 12.99 31.42 -2.65
CA THR A 143 12.66 30.67 -3.87
C THR A 143 13.87 30.17 -4.65
N ASP A 144 15.05 30.75 -4.40
CA ASP A 144 16.31 30.41 -5.07
C ASP A 144 17.17 29.45 -4.22
N GLY A 145 16.65 28.98 -3.08
CA GLY A 145 17.35 28.06 -2.19
C GLY A 145 18.31 28.73 -1.22
N GLU A 146 18.34 30.07 -1.16
CA GLU A 146 19.25 30.82 -0.29
C GLU A 146 18.57 31.21 1.03
N TYR A 147 19.34 31.13 2.12
CA TYR A 147 18.91 31.55 3.45
C TYR A 147 19.36 32.99 3.70
N PHE A 148 18.44 33.86 4.09
CA PHE A 148 18.80 35.22 4.54
C PHE A 148 19.61 35.19 5.84
N THR A 149 19.29 34.27 6.74
CA THR A 149 20.07 33.97 7.95
C THR A 149 19.78 32.52 8.33
N LYS A 150 20.82 31.73 8.65
CA LYS A 150 20.61 30.35 9.13
C LYS A 150 19.95 30.34 10.51
N GLY A 151 19.05 29.40 10.71
CA GLY A 151 18.42 29.11 11.99
C GLY A 151 19.07 27.92 12.68
N LEU A 152 18.54 27.56 13.85
CA LEU A 152 18.86 26.27 14.48
C LEU A 152 18.40 25.11 13.59
N VAL A 153 17.24 25.27 12.95
CA VAL A 153 16.71 24.41 11.90
C VAL A 153 16.68 25.15 10.56
N ASN A 154 17.09 24.49 9.48
CA ASN A 154 17.16 25.07 8.13
C ASN A 154 16.30 24.26 7.15
N ALA A 155 15.21 24.84 6.68
CA ALA A 155 14.26 24.19 5.78
C ALA A 155 14.08 24.95 4.46
N GLU A 156 13.57 24.26 3.44
CA GLU A 156 13.31 24.82 2.10
C GLU A 156 11.82 24.78 1.76
N ARG A 157 11.31 25.77 1.01
CA ARG A 157 9.99 25.67 0.39
C ARG A 157 10.11 24.98 -0.97
N LYS A 158 9.51 23.79 -1.10
CA LYS A 158 9.40 23.07 -2.38
C LYS A 158 7.96 23.06 -2.89
N ILE A 159 7.81 22.89 -4.20
CA ILE A 159 6.52 22.77 -4.87
C ILE A 159 6.35 21.33 -5.35
N SER A 160 5.25 20.68 -5.00
CA SER A 160 4.92 19.35 -5.49
C SER A 160 4.56 19.39 -6.98
N PRO A 161 4.59 18.26 -7.72
CA PRO A 161 4.10 18.21 -9.11
C PRO A 161 2.66 18.73 -9.30
N TYR A 162 1.87 18.73 -8.23
CA TYR A 162 0.49 19.24 -8.22
C TYR A 162 0.37 20.71 -7.78
N GLY A 163 1.47 21.48 -7.80
CA GLY A 163 1.48 22.91 -7.47
C GLY A 163 1.36 23.25 -5.98
N LYS A 164 1.28 22.26 -5.08
CA LYS A 164 1.22 22.51 -3.63
C LYS A 164 2.60 22.80 -3.03
N ARG A 165 2.71 23.91 -2.30
CA ARG A 165 3.91 24.27 -1.52
C ARG A 165 4.02 23.40 -0.26
N TYR A 166 5.22 22.96 0.08
CA TYR A 166 5.53 22.22 1.30
C TYR A 166 6.93 22.55 1.82
N LEU A 167 7.15 22.34 3.12
CA LEU A 167 8.48 22.47 3.73
C LEU A 167 9.29 21.19 3.52
N HIS A 168 10.56 21.34 3.19
CA HIS A 168 11.52 20.27 2.99
C HIS A 168 12.74 20.47 3.89
N HIS A 169 13.34 19.38 4.32
CA HIS A 169 14.58 19.34 5.09
C HIS A 169 15.35 18.11 4.64
N ASP A 170 16.68 18.17 4.66
CA ASP A 170 17.56 17.12 4.12
C ASP A 170 17.47 15.80 4.89
N CYS A 171 17.04 15.83 6.16
CA CYS A 171 16.76 14.62 6.93
C CYS A 171 15.55 13.81 6.40
N ILE A 172 14.68 14.41 5.57
CA ILE A 172 13.52 13.69 5.05
C ILE A 172 14.01 12.58 4.11
N PRO A 173 13.77 11.29 4.41
CA PRO A 173 14.32 10.21 3.63
C PRO A 173 13.83 10.28 2.18
N HIS A 174 14.74 10.00 1.23
CA HIS A 174 14.36 9.83 -0.17
C HIS A 174 13.28 8.75 -0.28
N CYS A 175 12.10 9.20 -0.67
CA CYS A 175 10.99 8.35 -1.06
C CYS A 175 11.18 8.09 -2.55
N GLU A 176 11.35 6.83 -2.96
CA GLU A 176 11.33 6.48 -4.39
C GLU A 176 10.11 7.14 -5.05
N SER A 177 10.31 7.77 -6.21
CA SER A 177 9.23 8.42 -6.96
C SER A 177 8.34 7.40 -7.66
N TYR A 178 7.76 6.48 -6.89
CA TYR A 178 6.68 5.67 -7.42
C TYR A 178 5.48 6.57 -7.66
N GLY A 179 4.99 6.58 -8.91
CA GLY A 179 3.64 7.06 -9.21
C GLY A 179 2.66 6.47 -8.19
N SER A 180 1.73 7.28 -7.69
CA SER A 180 0.86 6.89 -6.56
C SER A 180 0.04 5.61 -6.77
N ARG A 181 0.05 5.04 -7.99
CA ARG A 181 -0.72 3.88 -8.45
C ARG A 181 0.06 2.91 -9.34
N SER A 182 1.39 2.98 -9.35
CA SER A 182 2.19 2.00 -10.09
C SER A 182 2.01 0.59 -9.51
N PRO A 183 2.00 -0.45 -10.35
CA PRO A 183 1.90 -1.84 -9.91
C PRO A 183 3.13 -2.25 -9.09
N ILE A 184 3.00 -3.32 -8.29
CA ILE A 184 4.20 -3.99 -7.76
C ILE A 184 4.99 -4.60 -8.92
N THR A 185 6.31 -4.46 -8.89
CA THR A 185 7.21 -5.01 -9.91
C THR A 185 7.48 -6.49 -9.65
N ASP A 186 7.86 -7.23 -10.69
CA ASP A 186 8.23 -8.65 -10.54
C ASP A 186 9.43 -8.83 -9.62
N THR A 187 10.46 -7.98 -9.76
CA THR A 187 11.61 -7.95 -8.83
C THR A 187 11.21 -7.69 -7.37
N ALA A 188 10.15 -6.91 -7.13
CA ALA A 188 9.65 -6.68 -5.78
C ALA A 188 8.87 -7.90 -5.24
N ILE A 189 8.24 -8.68 -6.12
CA ILE A 189 7.57 -9.94 -5.79
C ILE A 189 8.60 -11.05 -5.53
N GLU A 190 9.56 -11.26 -6.42
CA GLU A 190 10.65 -12.24 -6.26
C GLU A 190 11.34 -12.03 -4.93
N SER A 191 11.68 -10.78 -4.63
CA SER A 191 12.35 -10.46 -3.39
C SER A 191 11.46 -10.55 -2.14
N LEU A 192 10.12 -10.65 -2.27
CA LEU A 192 9.25 -11.10 -1.17
C LEU A 192 9.36 -12.61 -0.95
N TYR A 193 9.48 -13.40 -2.02
CA TYR A 193 9.68 -14.85 -1.92
C TYR A 193 11.06 -15.19 -1.34
N ASP A 194 12.12 -14.46 -1.70
CA ASP A 194 13.44 -14.60 -1.06
C ASP A 194 13.34 -14.45 0.46
N ASP A 195 12.59 -13.45 0.94
CA ASP A 195 12.35 -13.21 2.37
C ASP A 195 11.50 -14.31 3.01
N LEU A 196 10.58 -14.93 2.26
CA LEU A 196 9.77 -16.06 2.71
C LEU A 196 10.63 -17.30 2.93
N ASP A 197 11.54 -17.60 2.01
CA ASP A 197 12.46 -18.73 2.13
C ASP A 197 13.34 -18.60 3.39
N ILE A 198 13.73 -17.38 3.75
CA ILE A 198 14.44 -17.12 5.01
C ILE A 198 13.56 -17.43 6.23
N LEU A 199 12.28 -17.05 6.22
CA LEU A 199 11.35 -17.39 7.32
C LEU A 199 11.16 -18.90 7.48
N GLU A 200 11.08 -19.62 6.37
CA GLU A 200 11.00 -21.08 6.38
C GLU A 200 12.27 -21.69 6.98
N ALA A 201 13.46 -21.23 6.53
CA ALA A 201 14.75 -21.69 7.02
C ALA A 201 14.96 -21.40 8.52
N GLU A 202 14.41 -20.29 9.04
CA GLU A 202 14.41 -19.96 10.47
C GLU A 202 13.39 -20.77 11.30
N GLY A 203 12.57 -21.62 10.67
CA GLY A 203 11.56 -22.43 11.33
C GLY A 203 10.30 -21.67 11.74
N ASP A 204 10.03 -20.50 11.14
CA ASP A 204 8.80 -19.72 11.33
C ASP A 204 7.71 -20.11 10.33
N LEU A 205 7.41 -21.40 10.30
CA LEU A 205 6.52 -22.04 9.33
C LEU A 205 5.14 -21.37 9.22
N TYR A 206 4.56 -20.93 10.34
CA TYR A 206 3.26 -20.25 10.31
C TYR A 206 3.32 -18.90 9.59
N ARG A 207 4.35 -18.08 9.84
CA ARG A 207 4.48 -16.79 9.15
C ARG A 207 4.77 -16.99 7.66
N PHE A 208 5.63 -17.95 7.33
CA PHE A 208 5.88 -18.36 5.95
C PHE A 208 4.56 -18.67 5.24
N GLU A 209 3.79 -19.64 5.73
CA GLU A 209 2.55 -20.09 5.08
C GLU A 209 1.45 -19.02 5.09
N PHE A 210 1.38 -18.22 6.16
CA PHE A 210 0.47 -17.08 6.24
C PHE A 210 0.74 -16.08 5.11
N PHE A 211 2.00 -15.70 4.89
CA PHE A 211 2.34 -14.69 3.90
C PHE A 211 2.34 -15.25 2.48
N SER A 212 2.78 -16.49 2.26
CA SER A 212 2.62 -17.18 0.97
C SER A 212 1.15 -17.19 0.57
N THR A 213 0.26 -17.59 1.48
CA THR A 213 -1.20 -17.58 1.26
C THR A 213 -1.74 -16.18 0.98
N LEU A 214 -1.31 -15.17 1.75
CA LEU A 214 -1.75 -13.79 1.56
C LEU A 214 -1.28 -13.21 0.21
N ILE A 215 -0.02 -13.42 -0.16
CA ILE A 215 0.57 -12.91 -1.42
C ILE A 215 -0.14 -13.56 -2.60
N SER A 216 -0.24 -14.88 -2.65
CA SER A 216 -0.94 -15.60 -3.72
C SER A 216 -2.41 -15.15 -3.84
N LEU A 217 -3.09 -14.91 -2.71
CA LEU A 217 -4.46 -14.40 -2.72
C LEU A 217 -4.55 -12.98 -3.28
N LEU A 218 -3.68 -12.08 -2.86
CA LEU A 218 -3.68 -10.69 -3.32
C LEU A 218 -3.33 -10.58 -4.80
N GLU A 219 -2.37 -11.38 -5.26
CA GLU A 219 -1.97 -11.46 -6.65
C GLU A 219 -3.09 -12.01 -7.54
N ALA A 220 -3.75 -13.10 -7.12
CA ALA A 220 -4.82 -13.74 -7.89
C ALA A 220 -6.13 -12.94 -7.92
N THR A 221 -6.34 -12.00 -6.99
CA THR A 221 -7.68 -11.37 -6.83
C THR A 221 -7.68 -9.85 -6.78
N GLY A 222 -6.54 -9.21 -6.49
CA GLY A 222 -6.44 -7.76 -6.27
C GLY A 222 -7.34 -7.23 -5.16
N ILE A 223 -7.77 -8.07 -4.21
CA ILE A 223 -8.63 -7.64 -3.10
C ILE A 223 -7.89 -6.70 -2.15
N ARG A 224 -8.63 -5.92 -1.38
CA ARG A 224 -8.04 -5.13 -0.29
C ARG A 224 -7.67 -6.05 0.87
N VAL A 225 -6.65 -5.69 1.63
CA VAL A 225 -6.28 -6.43 2.85
C VAL A 225 -7.43 -6.54 3.85
N SER A 226 -8.24 -5.48 3.97
CA SER A 226 -9.46 -5.51 4.80
C SER A 226 -10.52 -6.51 4.30
N GLU A 227 -10.54 -6.80 2.99
CA GLU A 227 -11.43 -7.80 2.41
C GLU A 227 -10.86 -9.20 2.64
N ALA A 228 -9.54 -9.39 2.49
CA ALA A 228 -8.84 -10.62 2.85
C ALA A 228 -9.08 -11.01 4.32
N ALA A 229 -8.97 -10.06 5.24
CA ALA A 229 -9.27 -10.24 6.66
C ALA A 229 -10.71 -10.71 6.96
N ASN A 230 -11.64 -10.52 6.03
CA ASN A 230 -13.04 -10.93 6.18
C ASN A 230 -13.35 -12.32 5.62
N ILE A 231 -12.37 -13.01 5.02
CA ILE A 231 -12.56 -14.38 4.55
C ILE A 231 -12.78 -15.30 5.76
N ASP A 232 -13.90 -16.01 5.73
CA ASP A 232 -14.38 -16.85 6.80
C ASP A 232 -14.48 -18.32 6.39
N THR A 233 -14.78 -19.19 7.35
CA THR A 233 -14.95 -20.63 7.11
C THR A 233 -15.98 -20.92 6.04
N HIS A 234 -17.07 -20.15 5.96
CA HIS A 234 -18.09 -20.38 4.94
C HIS A 234 -17.54 -20.17 3.53
N THR A 235 -16.72 -19.13 3.30
CA THR A 235 -16.02 -18.97 2.02
C THR A 235 -15.10 -20.16 1.72
N ILE A 236 -14.38 -20.69 2.72
CA ILE A 236 -13.50 -21.85 2.54
C ILE A 236 -14.28 -23.12 2.19
N GLU A 237 -15.41 -23.38 2.86
CA GLU A 237 -16.25 -24.54 2.55
C GLU A 237 -16.83 -24.48 1.14
N VAL A 238 -17.21 -23.28 0.67
CA VAL A 238 -17.67 -23.08 -0.70
C VAL A 238 -16.54 -23.30 -1.72
N LEU A 239 -15.30 -22.92 -1.40
CA LEU A 239 -14.14 -23.26 -2.23
C LEU A 239 -13.91 -24.77 -2.25
N ARG A 240 -14.00 -25.44 -1.09
CA ARG A 240 -13.81 -26.89 -0.96
C ARG A 240 -14.86 -27.67 -1.76
N ALA A 241 -16.13 -27.26 -1.70
CA ALA A 241 -17.18 -27.85 -2.52
C ALA A 241 -16.87 -27.73 -4.02
N GLN A 242 -16.37 -26.57 -4.45
CA GLN A 242 -15.99 -26.36 -5.84
C GLN A 242 -14.79 -27.21 -6.28
N VAL A 243 -13.75 -27.29 -5.46
CA VAL A 243 -12.56 -28.11 -5.71
C VAL A 243 -12.92 -29.60 -5.76
N ASN A 244 -13.75 -30.09 -4.84
CA ASN A 244 -14.13 -31.50 -4.80
C ASN A 244 -14.98 -31.92 -6.01
N ALA A 245 -15.90 -31.05 -6.47
CA ALA A 245 -16.67 -31.31 -7.67
C ALA A 245 -15.77 -31.36 -8.91
N SER A 246 -14.82 -30.42 -9.00
CA SER A 246 -13.79 -30.37 -10.03
C SER A 246 -12.96 -31.66 -10.08
N LEU A 247 -12.44 -32.13 -8.94
CA LEU A 247 -11.70 -33.38 -8.82
C LEU A 247 -12.52 -34.62 -9.19
N SER A 248 -13.84 -34.55 -8.99
CA SER A 248 -14.79 -35.62 -9.35
C SER A 248 -15.22 -35.58 -10.82
N GLY A 249 -14.64 -34.70 -11.65
CA GLY A 249 -15.04 -34.52 -13.05
C GLY A 249 -16.44 -33.91 -13.24
N LYS A 250 -17.04 -33.36 -12.18
CA LYS A 250 -18.34 -32.67 -12.24
C LYS A 250 -18.12 -31.20 -12.53
N ALA A 251 -18.61 -30.73 -13.68
CA ALA A 251 -18.63 -29.31 -13.99
C ALA A 251 -19.71 -28.60 -13.13
N ILE A 252 -19.29 -27.68 -12.27
CA ILE A 252 -20.22 -26.80 -11.56
C ILE A 252 -20.64 -25.69 -12.53
N GLY A 253 -21.93 -25.62 -12.83
CA GLY A 253 -22.51 -24.56 -13.65
C GLY A 253 -22.53 -23.22 -12.92
N LEU A 254 -22.52 -22.11 -13.66
CA LEU A 254 -22.53 -20.76 -13.07
C LEU A 254 -23.75 -20.51 -12.17
N ASP A 255 -24.91 -21.11 -12.48
CA ASP A 255 -26.12 -20.99 -11.67
C ASP A 255 -25.98 -21.69 -10.31
N GLU A 256 -25.27 -22.82 -10.28
CA GLU A 256 -24.93 -23.52 -9.05
C GLU A 256 -23.95 -22.69 -8.21
N ILE A 257 -22.98 -22.01 -8.85
CA ILE A 257 -22.07 -21.08 -8.17
C ILE A 257 -22.83 -19.91 -7.54
N ILE A 258 -23.80 -19.34 -8.25
CA ILE A 258 -24.68 -18.28 -7.73
C ILE A 258 -25.43 -18.77 -6.50
N SER A 259 -26.00 -19.98 -6.57
CA SER A 259 -26.74 -20.61 -5.47
C SER A 259 -25.85 -20.89 -4.25
N LEU A 260 -24.72 -21.57 -4.44
CA LEU A 260 -23.74 -21.89 -3.40
C LEU A 260 -23.25 -20.64 -2.67
N ASN A 261 -23.03 -19.56 -3.41
CA ASN A 261 -22.55 -18.30 -2.86
C ASN A 261 -23.68 -17.37 -2.38
N LYS A 262 -24.95 -17.75 -2.52
CA LYS A 262 -26.13 -16.93 -2.19
C LYS A 262 -26.06 -15.53 -2.80
N LEU A 263 -25.72 -15.45 -4.10
CA LEU A 263 -25.50 -14.18 -4.80
C LEU A 263 -26.76 -13.68 -5.48
N THR A 264 -26.89 -12.36 -5.61
CA THR A 264 -27.93 -11.69 -6.40
C THR A 264 -27.39 -11.20 -7.76
N ILE A 265 -26.32 -11.81 -8.27
CA ILE A 265 -25.61 -11.41 -9.49
C ILE A 265 -26.15 -12.23 -10.67
N ASN A 266 -26.30 -11.62 -11.86
CA ASN A 266 -26.75 -12.34 -13.05
C ASN A 266 -25.63 -13.15 -13.73
N THR A 267 -26.02 -14.24 -14.42
CA THR A 267 -25.10 -15.19 -15.08
C THR A 267 -24.25 -14.52 -16.17
N GLN A 268 -24.81 -13.55 -16.91
CA GLN A 268 -24.09 -12.79 -17.95
C GLN A 268 -22.88 -12.02 -17.40
N SER A 269 -23.01 -11.40 -16.22
CA SER A 269 -21.90 -10.69 -15.58
C SER A 269 -20.78 -11.64 -15.17
N LEU A 270 -21.12 -12.86 -14.77
CA LEU A 270 -20.14 -13.89 -14.43
C LEU A 270 -19.43 -14.43 -15.66
N GLN A 271 -20.16 -14.65 -16.76
CA GLN A 271 -19.55 -15.04 -18.04
C GLN A 271 -18.57 -13.97 -18.54
N ALA A 272 -18.93 -12.68 -18.43
CA ALA A 272 -18.03 -11.59 -18.79
C ALA A 272 -16.77 -11.55 -17.90
N ALA A 273 -16.94 -11.73 -16.58
CA ALA A 273 -15.83 -11.84 -15.64
C ALA A 273 -14.90 -13.02 -15.95
N GLN A 274 -15.48 -14.19 -16.25
CA GLN A 274 -14.75 -15.40 -16.62
C GLN A 274 -13.94 -15.18 -17.91
N ALA A 275 -14.55 -14.57 -18.92
CA ALA A 275 -13.90 -14.29 -20.20
C ALA A 275 -12.72 -13.32 -20.04
N ILE A 276 -12.83 -12.34 -19.12
CA ILE A 276 -11.73 -11.42 -18.81
C ILE A 276 -10.58 -12.16 -18.13
N TYR A 277 -10.89 -12.99 -17.13
CA TYR A 277 -9.88 -13.71 -16.37
C TYR A 277 -9.15 -14.78 -17.20
N ARG A 278 -9.86 -15.58 -18.01
CA ARG A 278 -9.24 -16.61 -18.87
C ARG A 278 -8.32 -16.04 -19.94
N LYS A 279 -8.59 -14.81 -20.38
CA LYS A 279 -7.74 -14.10 -21.33
C LYS A 279 -6.61 -13.36 -20.63
N SER A 280 -6.57 -13.40 -19.29
CA SER A 280 -5.56 -12.73 -18.50
C SER A 280 -4.37 -13.65 -18.18
N ALA A 281 -3.22 -13.09 -17.78
CA ALA A 281 -1.96 -13.78 -17.49
C ALA A 281 -2.05 -14.40 -16.10
N LEU A 282 -3.09 -14.02 -15.37
CA LEU A 282 -3.47 -14.55 -14.07
C LEU A 282 -4.22 -15.89 -14.19
N GLY A 283 -4.59 -16.32 -15.40
CA GLY A 283 -5.20 -17.62 -15.64
C GLY A 283 -4.65 -18.29 -16.90
N SER A 284 -4.31 -19.58 -16.83
CA SER A 284 -4.03 -20.34 -18.04
C SER A 284 -5.33 -20.62 -18.81
N ALA A 285 -5.28 -20.67 -20.14
CA ALA A 285 -6.45 -20.98 -20.97
C ALA A 285 -7.10 -22.33 -20.62
N ASN A 286 -6.30 -23.25 -20.05
CA ASN A 286 -6.72 -24.59 -19.62
C ASN A 286 -7.00 -24.70 -18.12
N ASP A 287 -6.83 -23.63 -17.34
CA ASP A 287 -7.07 -23.70 -15.90
C ASP A 287 -8.56 -23.82 -15.59
N GLN A 288 -8.87 -24.81 -14.76
CA GLN A 288 -10.16 -24.88 -14.12
C GLN A 288 -10.32 -23.71 -13.15
N LEU A 289 -11.37 -22.93 -13.36
CA LEU A 289 -11.64 -21.74 -12.56
C LEU A 289 -12.51 -22.06 -11.36
N ILE A 290 -12.10 -21.58 -10.20
CA ILE A 290 -12.83 -21.63 -8.94
C ILE A 290 -13.20 -20.20 -8.56
N TRP A 291 -14.36 -20.01 -7.92
CA TRP A 291 -14.89 -18.68 -7.61
C TRP A 291 -14.85 -18.42 -6.11
N ILE A 292 -14.08 -17.40 -5.71
CA ILE A 292 -13.99 -16.98 -4.32
C ILE A 292 -14.99 -15.85 -4.02
N LYS A 293 -15.73 -15.99 -2.92
CA LYS A 293 -16.67 -14.99 -2.40
C LYS A 293 -15.97 -13.97 -1.50
N ILE A 294 -16.08 -12.70 -1.87
CA ILE A 294 -15.42 -11.59 -1.20
C ILE A 294 -16.45 -10.55 -0.73
N LYS A 295 -16.41 -10.23 0.57
CA LYS A 295 -17.20 -9.14 1.15
C LYS A 295 -16.48 -7.80 0.95
N THR A 296 -17.14 -6.85 0.30
CA THR A 296 -16.56 -5.52 0.02
C THR A 296 -16.60 -4.66 1.28
N THR A 297 -15.48 -4.01 1.63
CA THR A 297 -15.35 -3.26 2.90
C THR A 297 -15.45 -1.75 2.78
N LYS A 298 -15.44 -1.19 1.57
CA LYS A 298 -15.36 0.26 1.35
C LYS A 298 -16.22 0.73 0.17
N GLY A 299 -16.74 1.95 0.27
CA GLY A 299 -17.45 2.65 -0.79
C GLY A 299 -18.94 2.30 -0.87
N LYS A 300 -19.59 2.67 -1.98
CA LYS A 300 -21.03 2.48 -2.20
C LYS A 300 -21.48 1.00 -2.10
N ASN A 301 -20.56 0.07 -2.34
CA ASN A 301 -20.81 -1.38 -2.28
C ASN A 301 -20.34 -2.02 -0.96
N LYS A 302 -20.10 -1.22 0.10
CA LYS A 302 -19.73 -1.75 1.42
C LYS A 302 -20.77 -2.79 1.88
N ASP A 303 -20.27 -3.85 2.50
CA ASP A 303 -21.01 -5.01 3.00
C ASP A 303 -21.68 -5.90 1.95
N LYS A 304 -21.57 -5.55 0.65
CA LYS A 304 -22.03 -6.40 -0.45
C LYS A 304 -20.96 -7.41 -0.85
N PHE A 305 -21.40 -8.60 -1.25
CA PHE A 305 -20.54 -9.66 -1.75
C PHE A 305 -20.32 -9.51 -3.26
N ARG A 306 -19.12 -9.88 -3.70
CA ARG A 306 -18.77 -10.11 -5.09
C ARG A 306 -18.01 -11.44 -5.19
N ILE A 307 -17.97 -12.04 -6.38
CA ILE A 307 -17.13 -13.19 -6.64
C ILE A 307 -16.02 -12.84 -7.62
N ILE A 308 -14.86 -13.48 -7.41
CA ILE A 308 -13.67 -13.28 -8.21
C ILE A 308 -13.21 -14.69 -8.65
N PRO A 309 -12.95 -14.91 -9.94
CA PRO A 309 -12.35 -16.16 -10.38
C PRO A 309 -10.88 -16.24 -9.91
N ILE A 310 -10.46 -17.44 -9.50
CA ILE A 310 -9.09 -17.80 -9.15
C ILE A 310 -8.75 -19.16 -9.78
N SER A 311 -7.47 -19.47 -9.90
CA SER A 311 -7.05 -20.80 -10.36
C SER A 311 -7.43 -21.89 -9.34
N PHE A 312 -7.61 -23.11 -9.85
CA PHE A 312 -7.80 -24.29 -9.03
C PHE A 312 -6.68 -24.45 -7.98
N THR A 313 -5.44 -24.25 -8.38
CA THR A 313 -4.25 -24.34 -7.51
C THR A 313 -4.31 -23.31 -6.38
N THR A 314 -4.67 -22.05 -6.66
CA THR A 314 -4.83 -21.03 -5.61
C THR A 314 -5.95 -21.41 -4.63
N ALA A 315 -7.05 -21.97 -5.12
CA ALA A 315 -8.14 -22.44 -4.25
C ALA A 315 -7.68 -23.59 -3.34
N GLN A 316 -6.92 -24.56 -3.87
CA GLN A 316 -6.34 -25.64 -3.07
C GLN A 316 -5.39 -25.11 -1.99
N TYR A 317 -4.52 -24.15 -2.32
CA TYR A 317 -3.62 -23.55 -1.34
C TYR A 317 -4.37 -22.85 -0.21
N LEU A 318 -5.46 -22.12 -0.51
CA LEU A 318 -6.29 -21.48 0.52
C LEU A 318 -6.94 -22.50 1.46
N ILE A 319 -7.46 -23.61 0.91
CA ILE A 319 -8.06 -24.69 1.69
C ILE A 319 -6.99 -25.38 2.55
N ARG A 320 -5.84 -25.72 1.96
CA ARG A 320 -4.71 -26.34 2.65
C ARG A 320 -4.26 -25.48 3.83
N PHE A 321 -4.04 -24.17 3.62
CA PHE A 321 -3.64 -23.28 4.69
C PHE A 321 -4.65 -23.26 5.85
N TYR A 322 -5.94 -23.22 5.53
CA TYR A 322 -7.00 -23.28 6.53
C TYR A 322 -6.95 -24.59 7.33
N ASP A 323 -6.88 -25.73 6.64
CA ASP A 323 -6.89 -27.04 7.28
C ASP A 323 -5.63 -27.26 8.11
N ASP A 324 -4.46 -26.98 7.55
CA ASP A 324 -3.17 -27.25 8.18
C ASP A 324 -2.88 -26.29 9.33
N TYR A 325 -3.09 -24.98 9.14
CA TYR A 325 -2.61 -23.98 10.09
C TYR A 325 -3.73 -23.34 10.92
N ILE A 326 -5.00 -23.45 10.52
CA ILE A 326 -6.13 -22.91 11.31
C ILE A 326 -6.87 -24.02 12.07
N VAL A 327 -7.13 -25.17 11.45
CA VAL A 327 -7.83 -26.30 12.08
C VAL A 327 -6.85 -27.23 12.81
N ASN A 328 -5.81 -27.65 12.10
CA ASN A 328 -4.85 -28.63 12.61
C ASN A 328 -3.75 -27.99 13.45
N GLU A 329 -3.45 -26.70 13.22
CA GLU A 329 -2.37 -25.96 13.90
C GLU A 329 -1.03 -26.70 13.80
N LEU A 330 -0.69 -27.17 12.59
CA LEU A 330 0.51 -27.97 12.32
C LEU A 330 1.80 -27.30 12.82
N ASP A 331 1.90 -25.98 12.74
CA ASP A 331 3.03 -25.19 13.26
C ASP A 331 3.23 -25.33 14.78
N ARG A 332 2.16 -25.61 15.51
CA ARG A 332 2.18 -25.80 16.97
C ARG A 332 2.43 -27.25 17.32
N ILE A 333 1.74 -28.18 16.65
CA ILE A 333 1.91 -29.62 16.86
C ILE A 333 3.36 -30.03 16.57
N SER A 334 3.95 -29.54 15.47
CA SER A 334 5.34 -29.84 15.11
C SER A 334 6.35 -29.37 16.14
N LYS A 335 5.99 -28.35 16.94
CA LYS A 335 6.78 -27.80 18.04
C LYS A 335 6.42 -28.40 19.41
N GLY A 336 5.56 -29.41 19.46
CA GLY A 336 5.08 -30.02 20.71
C GLY A 336 4.20 -29.09 21.56
N LEU A 337 3.64 -28.03 20.97
CA LEU A 337 2.82 -27.04 21.67
C LEU A 337 1.34 -27.45 21.65
N ALA A 338 0.62 -27.15 22.74
CA ALA A 338 -0.82 -27.38 22.83
C ALA A 338 -1.61 -26.52 21.83
N LYS A 339 -2.72 -27.07 21.32
CA LYS A 339 -3.63 -26.33 20.43
C LYS A 339 -4.30 -25.15 21.13
N VAL A 340 -4.50 -24.06 20.40
CA VAL A 340 -5.18 -22.83 20.87
C VAL A 340 -6.60 -22.69 20.32
N ASN A 341 -6.98 -23.58 19.40
CA ASN A 341 -8.25 -23.62 18.68
C ASN A 341 -8.48 -22.32 17.88
N ARG A 342 -7.64 -22.06 16.87
CA ARG A 342 -7.79 -20.91 15.95
C ARG A 342 -9.10 -20.99 15.17
N ALA A 343 -9.57 -22.20 14.84
CA ALA A 343 -10.80 -22.43 14.10
C ALA A 343 -12.07 -21.85 14.76
N LYS A 344 -12.09 -21.69 16.10
CA LYS A 344 -13.26 -21.13 16.83
C LYS A 344 -13.70 -19.74 16.35
N PHE A 345 -12.80 -18.97 15.74
CA PHE A 345 -13.10 -17.63 15.25
C PHE A 345 -13.73 -17.62 13.86
N GLY A 346 -13.67 -18.75 13.14
CA GLY A 346 -14.22 -18.87 11.80
C GLY A 346 -13.55 -17.94 10.77
N LYS A 347 -12.26 -17.61 10.94
CA LYS A 347 -11.50 -16.70 10.08
C LYS A 347 -10.31 -17.40 9.45
N LEU A 348 -10.00 -17.03 8.20
CA LEU A 348 -8.81 -17.53 7.51
C LEU A 348 -7.52 -16.97 8.11
N PHE A 349 -7.46 -15.64 8.32
CA PHE A 349 -6.25 -14.98 8.81
C PHE A 349 -6.33 -14.71 10.32
N VAL A 350 -5.52 -15.46 11.06
CA VAL A 350 -5.36 -15.38 12.52
C VAL A 350 -3.93 -14.93 12.85
N HIS A 351 -3.79 -14.09 13.87
CA HIS A 351 -2.51 -13.49 14.22
C HIS A 351 -1.50 -14.55 14.70
N PRO A 352 -0.25 -14.57 14.20
CA PRO A 352 0.75 -15.58 14.57
C PRO A 352 0.99 -15.69 16.07
N SER A 353 1.11 -14.55 16.76
CA SER A 353 1.41 -14.52 18.21
C SER A 353 0.18 -14.54 19.12
N SER A 354 -0.82 -13.66 18.92
CA SER A 354 -1.98 -13.58 19.80
C SER A 354 -3.06 -14.64 19.52
N HIS A 355 -2.99 -15.29 18.36
CA HIS A 355 -3.99 -16.27 17.91
C HIS A 355 -5.42 -15.73 17.83
N LEU A 356 -5.57 -14.40 17.76
CA LEU A 356 -6.84 -13.70 17.56
C LEU A 356 -7.08 -13.39 16.08
N PRO A 357 -8.35 -13.26 15.63
CA PRO A 357 -8.67 -12.91 14.26
C PRO A 357 -8.07 -11.54 13.90
N MET A 358 -7.48 -11.44 12.71
CA MET A 358 -6.80 -10.21 12.29
C MET A 358 -7.75 -9.24 11.59
N SER A 359 -7.63 -7.95 11.91
CA SER A 359 -8.18 -6.89 11.07
C SER A 359 -7.26 -6.61 9.87
N GLY A 360 -7.78 -5.95 8.84
CA GLY A 360 -6.94 -5.55 7.69
C GLY A 360 -5.74 -4.68 8.09
N ILE A 361 -5.88 -3.86 9.14
CA ILE A 361 -4.80 -3.04 9.68
C ILE A 361 -3.72 -3.93 10.31
N MET A 362 -4.12 -4.95 11.07
CA MET A 362 -3.18 -5.90 11.68
C MET A 362 -2.40 -6.67 10.62
N ILE A 363 -3.05 -7.10 9.54
CA ILE A 363 -2.37 -7.81 8.44
C ILE A 363 -1.37 -6.87 7.75
N SER A 364 -1.78 -5.64 7.43
CA SER A 364 -0.87 -4.65 6.82
C SER A 364 0.32 -4.32 7.72
N ARG A 365 0.11 -4.21 9.04
CA ARG A 365 1.19 -4.00 10.01
C ARG A 365 2.14 -5.18 10.04
N LEU A 366 1.62 -6.41 10.17
CA LEU A 366 2.43 -7.62 10.20
C LEU A 366 3.26 -7.77 8.91
N PHE A 367 2.66 -7.52 7.74
CA PHE A 367 3.37 -7.51 6.46
C PHE A 367 4.53 -6.51 6.47
N TYR A 368 4.29 -5.30 6.94
CA TYR A 368 5.32 -4.27 7.02
C TYR A 368 6.43 -4.63 8.02
N ASP A 369 6.06 -5.15 9.19
CA ASP A 369 7.01 -5.54 10.23
C ASP A 369 7.99 -6.59 9.72
N VAL A 370 7.52 -7.53 8.89
CA VAL A 370 8.36 -8.57 8.31
C VAL A 370 9.14 -8.06 7.09
N PHE A 371 8.45 -7.66 6.03
CA PHE A 371 9.13 -7.38 4.75
C PHE A 371 9.80 -6.01 4.68
N SER A 372 9.40 -5.06 5.53
CA SER A 372 9.99 -3.71 5.54
C SER A 372 10.92 -3.48 6.72
N ARG A 373 10.61 -3.98 7.93
CA ARG A 373 11.48 -3.74 9.10
C ARG A 373 12.54 -4.81 9.30
N LYS A 374 12.14 -6.08 9.25
CA LYS A 374 13.06 -7.19 9.49
C LYS A 374 14.04 -7.33 8.33
N PHE A 375 13.54 -7.44 7.09
CA PHE A 375 14.38 -7.70 5.92
C PHE A 375 14.86 -6.45 5.18
N LYS A 376 14.29 -5.28 5.47
CA LYS A 376 14.75 -3.95 4.99
C LYS A 376 15.03 -3.87 3.49
N SER A 377 14.15 -4.44 2.67
CA SER A 377 14.34 -4.41 1.22
C SER A 377 14.34 -2.99 0.65
N LYS A 378 15.15 -2.81 -0.40
CA LYS A 378 15.16 -1.60 -1.24
C LYS A 378 13.88 -1.46 -2.06
N HIS A 379 13.14 -2.54 -2.31
CA HIS A 379 11.96 -2.54 -3.16
C HIS A 379 10.72 -2.03 -2.42
N LYS A 380 9.91 -1.21 -3.11
CA LYS A 380 8.61 -0.81 -2.60
C LYS A 380 7.63 -1.99 -2.58
N ARG A 381 7.44 -2.56 -1.39
CA ARG A 381 6.54 -3.68 -1.17
C ARG A 381 5.38 -3.26 -0.28
N SER A 382 4.15 -3.38 -0.78
CA SER A 382 2.98 -3.27 0.07
C SER A 382 1.79 -4.03 -0.51
N PRO A 383 0.87 -4.54 0.33
CA PRO A 383 -0.32 -5.24 -0.14
C PRO A 383 -1.17 -4.45 -1.13
N HIS A 384 -1.16 -3.12 -1.07
CA HIS A 384 -1.94 -2.29 -1.98
C HIS A 384 -1.43 -2.34 -3.42
N LEU A 385 -0.13 -2.56 -3.61
CA LEU A 385 0.49 -2.60 -4.93
C LEU A 385 0.09 -3.83 -5.74
N PHE A 386 -0.19 -4.96 -5.07
CA PHE A 386 -0.76 -6.16 -5.73
C PHE A 386 -2.10 -5.86 -6.39
N ARG A 387 -2.94 -5.03 -5.76
CA ARG A 387 -4.19 -4.58 -6.37
C ARG A 387 -3.95 -3.75 -7.61
N HIS A 388 -2.96 -2.86 -7.61
CA HIS A 388 -2.58 -2.10 -8.79
C HIS A 388 -2.11 -3.05 -9.92
N ARG A 389 -1.21 -3.99 -9.61
CA ARG A 389 -0.74 -5.02 -10.56
C ARG A 389 -1.88 -5.82 -11.15
N PHE A 390 -2.76 -6.37 -10.31
CA PHE A 390 -3.92 -7.14 -10.76
C PHE A 390 -4.79 -6.36 -11.75
N ILE A 391 -5.12 -5.09 -11.45
CA ILE A 391 -5.95 -4.28 -12.35
C ILE A 391 -5.21 -3.98 -13.65
N THR A 392 -3.93 -3.59 -13.57
CA THR A 392 -3.11 -3.29 -14.75
C THR A 392 -3.01 -4.49 -15.67
N LEU A 393 -2.75 -5.70 -15.15
CA LEU A 393 -2.70 -6.93 -15.94
C LEU A 393 -4.02 -7.23 -16.64
N LEU A 394 -5.15 -7.10 -15.93
CA LEU A 394 -6.47 -7.27 -16.54
C LEU A 394 -6.73 -6.25 -17.67
N VAL A 395 -6.32 -4.99 -17.50
CA VAL A 395 -6.47 -3.94 -18.51
C VAL A 395 -5.59 -4.24 -19.72
N LEU A 396 -4.30 -4.48 -19.49
CA LEU A 396 -3.30 -4.81 -20.50
C LEU A 396 -3.79 -5.90 -21.44
N GLN A 397 -4.42 -6.92 -20.91
CA GLN A 397 -4.78 -8.08 -21.71
C GLN A 397 -6.09 -7.92 -22.45
N GLN A 398 -7.02 -7.13 -21.91
CA GLN A 398 -8.16 -6.69 -22.70
C GLN A 398 -7.70 -5.83 -23.88
N LEU A 399 -6.71 -4.95 -23.69
CA LEU A 399 -6.11 -4.17 -24.77
C LEU A 399 -5.41 -5.08 -25.80
N LYS A 400 -4.55 -6.03 -25.37
CA LYS A 400 -3.92 -7.04 -26.26
C LYS A 400 -4.96 -7.81 -27.07
N ALA A 401 -6.04 -8.26 -26.44
CA ALA A 401 -7.08 -9.06 -27.09
C ALA A 401 -7.91 -8.27 -28.12
N LEU A 402 -7.96 -6.95 -28.00
CA LEU A 402 -8.73 -6.08 -28.88
C LEU A 402 -7.93 -5.60 -30.11
N LYS A 403 -6.65 -6.01 -30.26
CA LYS A 403 -5.74 -5.77 -31.40
C LYS A 403 -6.26 -4.70 -32.38
N THR A 404 -6.07 -3.40 -32.13
CA THR A 404 -5.98 -2.25 -33.10
C THR A 404 -6.59 -0.92 -32.63
N ASN A 405 -5.88 0.18 -32.95
CA ASN A 405 -6.26 1.42 -33.64
C ASN A 405 -7.70 2.00 -33.57
N ILE A 406 -8.50 1.70 -32.55
CA ILE A 406 -9.84 2.28 -32.40
C ILE A 406 -9.89 3.15 -31.13
N GLY A 407 -9.93 4.46 -31.32
CA GLY A 407 -10.29 5.53 -30.36
C GLY A 407 -10.11 5.19 -28.87
N GLY A 408 -8.88 5.34 -28.36
CA GLY A 408 -8.44 4.82 -27.06
C GLY A 408 -9.38 5.09 -25.87
N THR A 409 -10.01 6.26 -25.79
CA THR A 409 -10.81 6.63 -24.61
C THR A 409 -12.13 5.85 -24.49
N GLN A 410 -12.84 5.57 -25.60
CA GLN A 410 -14.14 4.85 -25.52
C GLN A 410 -13.93 3.37 -25.22
N LEU A 411 -12.91 2.77 -25.82
CA LEU A 411 -12.51 1.39 -25.58
C LEU A 411 -12.03 1.21 -24.12
N ALA A 412 -11.18 2.13 -23.65
CA ALA A 412 -10.73 2.18 -22.26
C ALA A 412 -11.91 2.21 -21.27
N ILE A 413 -12.90 3.08 -21.50
CA ILE A 413 -14.09 3.16 -20.63
C ILE A 413 -14.88 1.83 -20.63
N LEU A 414 -15.02 1.17 -21.78
CA LEU A 414 -15.72 -0.11 -21.89
C LEU A 414 -14.98 -1.22 -21.14
N ILE A 415 -13.66 -1.33 -21.32
CA ILE A 415 -12.80 -2.29 -20.60
C ILE A 415 -12.91 -2.04 -19.09
N LEU A 416 -12.73 -0.80 -18.66
CA LEU A 416 -12.77 -0.42 -17.25
C LEU A 416 -14.13 -0.67 -16.61
N ASN A 417 -15.23 -0.48 -17.34
CA ASN A 417 -16.57 -0.82 -16.84
C ASN A 417 -16.70 -2.30 -16.48
N ARG A 418 -16.11 -3.19 -17.28
CA ARG A 418 -16.14 -4.63 -17.01
C ARG A 418 -15.24 -4.99 -15.81
N ILE A 419 -14.02 -4.45 -15.77
CA ILE A 419 -13.05 -4.69 -14.68
C ILE A 419 -13.52 -4.09 -13.35
N LYS A 420 -14.27 -2.99 -13.39
CA LYS A 420 -14.85 -2.32 -12.21
C LYS A 420 -15.70 -3.28 -11.38
N GLY A 421 -16.47 -4.16 -12.01
CA GLY A 421 -17.32 -5.16 -11.35
C GLY A 421 -16.49 -6.15 -10.53
N LEU A 422 -15.46 -6.74 -11.15
CA LEU A 422 -14.51 -7.68 -10.53
C LEU A 422 -13.78 -7.06 -9.34
N THR A 423 -13.30 -5.84 -9.53
CA THR A 423 -12.40 -5.19 -8.58
C THR A 423 -13.13 -4.38 -7.52
N GLY A 424 -14.43 -4.08 -7.68
CA GLY A 424 -15.22 -3.32 -6.72
C GLY A 424 -14.81 -1.84 -6.64
N HIS A 425 -14.46 -1.22 -7.77
CA HIS A 425 -14.21 0.23 -7.83
C HIS A 425 -15.52 1.01 -7.96
N ALA A 426 -15.59 2.20 -7.36
CA ALA A 426 -16.75 3.07 -7.47
C ALA A 426 -16.74 3.92 -8.75
N SER A 427 -15.55 4.34 -9.21
CA SER A 427 -15.37 5.31 -10.29
C SER A 427 -14.38 4.82 -11.34
N ILE A 428 -14.78 4.92 -12.62
CA ILE A 428 -13.94 4.63 -13.79
C ILE A 428 -12.81 5.67 -13.90
N LYS A 429 -13.09 6.94 -13.57
CA LYS A 429 -12.09 8.01 -13.58
C LYS A 429 -10.89 7.69 -12.68
N ALA A 430 -11.11 6.97 -11.58
CA ALA A 430 -10.03 6.52 -10.70
C ALA A 430 -9.22 5.33 -11.26
N MET A 431 -9.69 4.69 -12.32
CA MET A 431 -9.05 3.55 -12.96
C MET A 431 -8.36 3.89 -14.29
N LEU A 432 -8.60 5.09 -14.86
CA LEU A 432 -7.99 5.51 -16.14
C LEU A 432 -6.46 5.39 -16.16
N HIS A 433 -5.80 5.68 -15.05
CA HIS A 433 -4.35 5.54 -14.94
C HIS A 433 -3.84 4.11 -15.20
N TYR A 434 -4.63 3.06 -14.97
CA TYR A 434 -4.21 1.69 -15.31
C TYR A 434 -4.22 1.44 -16.81
N VAL A 435 -4.99 2.21 -17.57
CA VAL A 435 -4.97 2.17 -19.04
C VAL A 435 -3.67 2.81 -19.52
N GLU A 436 -3.32 3.99 -19.00
CA GLU A 436 -2.05 4.66 -19.33
C GLU A 436 -0.84 3.74 -19.06
N LEU A 437 -0.81 3.07 -17.91
CA LEU A 437 0.25 2.11 -17.57
C LEU A 437 0.27 0.89 -18.49
N ALA A 438 -0.91 0.35 -18.82
CA ALA A 438 -1.01 -0.81 -19.69
C ALA A 438 -0.66 -0.47 -21.15
N GLU A 439 -1.03 0.71 -21.64
CA GLU A 439 -0.63 1.20 -22.96
C GLU A 439 0.88 1.38 -23.02
N ALA A 440 1.51 1.97 -21.99
CA ALA A 440 2.97 2.09 -21.93
C ALA A 440 3.68 0.73 -22.07
N GLU A 441 3.21 -0.29 -21.36
CA GLU A 441 3.75 -1.66 -21.46
C GLU A 441 3.58 -2.25 -22.87
N LEU A 442 2.48 -1.96 -23.57
CA LEU A 442 2.26 -2.42 -24.94
C LEU A 442 3.23 -1.77 -25.93
N TYR A 443 3.55 -0.49 -25.71
CA TYR A 443 4.50 0.22 -26.57
C TYR A 443 5.94 -0.24 -26.33
N GLU A 444 6.31 -0.63 -25.11
CA GLU A 444 7.60 -1.27 -24.82
C GLU A 444 7.73 -2.63 -25.54
N ASP A 445 6.65 -3.44 -25.57
CA ASP A 445 6.60 -4.71 -26.33
C ASP A 445 6.67 -4.50 -27.87
N GLU A 446 6.18 -3.37 -28.40
CA GLU A 446 6.20 -3.07 -29.84
C GLU A 446 7.56 -2.51 -30.32
N ASP A 447 8.32 -1.81 -29.47
CA ASP A 447 9.67 -1.30 -29.79
C ASP A 447 10.75 -2.41 -29.82
N GLU A 448 10.45 -3.58 -29.23
CA GLU A 448 11.24 -4.82 -29.39
C GLU A 448 10.89 -5.61 -30.66
N SER A 449 9.90 -5.20 -31.46
CA SER A 449 9.70 -5.80 -32.79
C SER A 449 10.90 -5.44 -33.68
N GLU A 450 11.66 -6.44 -34.12
CA GLU A 450 12.82 -6.23 -34.98
C GLU A 450 12.42 -5.37 -36.19
N VAL A 451 13.09 -4.22 -36.38
CA VAL A 451 12.79 -3.27 -37.47
C VAL A 451 12.92 -3.93 -38.84
N PHE A 452 13.79 -4.94 -38.93
CA PHE A 452 13.99 -5.83 -40.05
C PHE A 452 13.73 -7.26 -39.58
N ASP A 453 13.11 -8.09 -40.41
CA ASP A 453 13.13 -9.53 -40.14
C ASP A 453 14.57 -10.06 -40.17
N ARG A 454 14.82 -11.16 -39.45
CA ARG A 454 16.15 -11.77 -39.32
C ARG A 454 16.91 -11.97 -40.65
N VAL A 455 16.21 -12.36 -41.73
CA VAL A 455 16.86 -12.60 -43.04
C VAL A 455 17.33 -11.28 -43.65
N THR A 456 16.47 -10.26 -43.64
CA THR A 456 16.79 -8.92 -44.10
C THR A 456 17.90 -8.28 -43.27
N ARG A 457 17.87 -8.47 -41.95
CA ARG A 457 18.88 -7.94 -41.04
C ARG A 457 20.26 -8.57 -41.30
N ASP A 458 20.33 -9.89 -41.42
CA ASP A 458 21.60 -10.59 -41.68
C ASP A 458 22.22 -10.17 -43.03
N HIS A 459 21.38 -9.95 -44.05
CA HIS A 459 21.82 -9.43 -45.35
C HIS A 459 22.37 -7.99 -45.24
N LEU A 460 21.65 -7.10 -44.55
CA LEU A 460 22.08 -5.72 -44.35
C LEU A 460 23.35 -5.62 -43.50
N VAL A 461 23.50 -6.48 -42.48
CA VAL A 461 24.72 -6.52 -41.66
C VAL A 461 25.92 -6.99 -42.48
N ALA A 462 25.72 -7.95 -43.39
CA ALA A 462 26.77 -8.42 -44.29
C ALA A 462 27.21 -7.35 -45.31
N GLU A 463 26.28 -6.52 -45.80
CA GLU A 463 26.58 -5.46 -46.78
C GLU A 463 27.09 -4.16 -46.16
N LEU A 464 26.49 -3.73 -45.05
CA LEU A 464 26.67 -2.37 -44.50
C LEU A 464 27.41 -2.36 -43.15
N GLY A 465 27.64 -3.52 -42.55
CA GLY A 465 28.23 -3.65 -41.22
C GLY A 465 27.20 -3.43 -40.10
N ALA A 466 27.42 -4.13 -38.97
CA ALA A 466 26.48 -4.18 -37.86
C ALA A 466 26.18 -2.81 -37.22
N GLU A 467 27.19 -1.94 -37.12
CA GLU A 467 27.03 -0.60 -36.53
C GLU A 467 26.12 0.29 -37.39
N HIS A 468 26.29 0.27 -38.72
CA HIS A 468 25.49 1.10 -39.61
C HIS A 468 24.04 0.63 -39.71
N VAL A 469 23.81 -0.68 -39.67
CA VAL A 469 22.44 -1.24 -39.59
C VAL A 469 21.75 -0.82 -38.31
N ALA A 470 22.46 -0.80 -37.17
CA ALA A 470 21.89 -0.34 -35.90
C ALA A 470 21.50 1.16 -35.93
N GLU A 471 22.30 2.01 -36.59
CA GLU A 471 21.95 3.42 -36.80
C GLU A 471 20.69 3.59 -37.65
N ILE A 472 20.55 2.80 -38.71
CA ILE A 472 19.36 2.79 -39.58
C ILE A 472 18.12 2.33 -38.80
N GLU A 473 18.24 1.26 -38.01
CA GLU A 473 17.14 0.78 -37.16
C GLU A 473 16.72 1.85 -36.14
N ALA A 474 17.68 2.53 -35.50
CA ALA A 474 17.40 3.62 -34.56
C ALA A 474 16.70 4.81 -35.24
N GLY A 475 17.15 5.19 -36.45
CA GLY A 475 16.52 6.25 -37.25
C GLY A 475 15.09 5.92 -37.67
N LEU A 476 14.82 4.66 -38.03
CA LEU A 476 13.49 4.18 -38.38
C LEU A 476 12.55 4.11 -37.17
N ARG A 477 13.04 3.68 -36.00
CA ARG A 477 12.29 3.74 -34.72
C ARG A 477 11.88 5.17 -34.39
N LEU A 478 12.81 6.12 -34.48
CA LEU A 478 12.54 7.54 -34.22
C LEU A 478 11.48 8.12 -35.19
N LYS A 479 11.47 7.67 -36.45
CA LYS A 479 10.52 8.12 -37.47
C LYS A 479 9.12 7.51 -37.26
N LYS A 480 9.04 6.24 -36.88
CA LYS A 480 7.79 5.57 -36.48
C LYS A 480 7.18 6.23 -35.24
N ALA A 481 7.99 6.49 -34.22
CA ALA A 481 7.56 7.20 -33.01
C ALA A 481 6.97 8.58 -33.35
N LYS A 482 7.61 9.36 -34.23
CA LYS A 482 7.07 10.66 -34.67
C LYS A 482 5.76 10.57 -35.47
N GLN A 483 5.52 9.47 -36.20
CA GLN A 483 4.27 9.25 -36.94
C GLN A 483 3.11 8.81 -36.05
N ALA A 484 3.38 8.15 -34.91
CA ALA A 484 2.37 7.74 -33.95
C ALA A 484 1.79 8.91 -33.11
N PHE A 485 2.46 10.07 -33.11
CA PHE A 485 2.05 11.29 -32.40
C PHE A 485 1.31 12.33 -33.30
N ILE A 486 1.00 11.99 -34.55
CA ILE A 486 0.14 12.75 -35.47
C ILE A 486 -1.14 11.96 -35.65
#